data_AF-A0A8J7NBV2-F1
#
_entry.id   AF-A0A8J7NBV2-F1
#
_cell.length_a   1.000
_cell.length_b   1.000
_cell.length_c   1.000
_cell.angle_alpha   90.00
_cell.angle_beta   90.00
_cell.angle_gamma   90.00
#
_symmetry.space_group_name_H-M   'P 1'
#
loop_
_entity.id
_entity.type
_entity.pdbx_description
1 polymer ?
#
loop_
_entity_poly.entity_id
_entity_poly.type
_entity_poly.pdbx_seq_one_letter_code
_entity_poly.pdbx_strand_id
1 'polypeptide(L)'
;MAWTDAAHGVLRRIPTWTVYVAGFAWLGWLFVLGATGGLGVEPVKALEERYGLLALQLLVAGLAVTPLRRFVGLNLIRFRRAIGMMAFWCLCAHLLVWLVLDLQSPGMAAADIVKRPFITVGMAGLSLLVPLALTSTDRAIRRMGADWR
;
A
#
# COMPACT_ATOMS: atom_id res chain seq x y z
N MET A 1 29.34 10.01 8.84
CA MET A 1 28.54 11.24 9.02
C MET A 1 27.72 11.04 10.29
N ALA A 2 27.98 11.78 11.37
CA ALA A 2 27.35 11.52 12.68
C ALA A 2 25.80 11.44 12.66
N TRP A 3 25.15 12.11 11.71
CA TRP A 3 23.71 12.09 11.51
C TRP A 3 23.15 10.73 11.04
N THR A 4 23.89 9.96 10.23
CA THR A 4 23.43 8.63 9.77
C THR A 4 23.45 7.61 10.92
N ASP A 5 24.42 7.72 11.82
CA ASP A 5 24.58 6.81 12.95
C ASP A 5 23.48 7.02 14.00
N ALA A 6 23.11 8.28 14.25
CA ALA A 6 21.96 8.64 15.07
C ALA A 6 20.65 8.13 14.44
N ALA A 7 20.46 8.33 13.13
CA ALA A 7 19.29 7.85 12.41
C ALA A 7 19.16 6.31 12.45
N HIS A 8 20.26 5.58 12.28
CA HIS A 8 20.27 4.12 12.38
C HIS A 8 19.95 3.64 13.79
N GLY A 9 20.42 4.34 14.82
CA GLY A 9 20.09 4.05 16.22
C GLY A 9 18.58 4.11 16.50
N VAL A 10 17.91 5.16 16.01
CA VAL A 10 16.45 5.32 16.10
C VAL A 10 15.74 4.23 15.29
N LEU A 11 16.19 4.00 14.06
CA LEU A 11 15.56 3.06 13.12
C LEU A 11 15.58 1.60 13.60
N ARG A 12 16.58 1.24 14.43
CA ARG A 12 16.65 -0.09 15.05
C ARG A 12 15.57 -0.29 16.11
N ARG A 13 15.20 0.76 16.85
CA ARG A 13 14.17 0.72 17.90
C ARG A 13 12.75 0.65 17.35
N ILE A 14 12.53 1.17 16.14
CA ILE A 14 11.21 1.15 15.51
C ILE A 14 10.91 -0.25 14.96
N PRO A 15 9.88 -0.95 15.46
CA PRO A 15 9.50 -2.25 14.92
C PRO A 15 8.79 -2.09 13.58
N THR A 16 8.82 -3.13 12.73
CA THR A 16 8.22 -3.05 11.38
C THR A 16 6.70 -2.98 11.40
N TRP A 17 6.05 -3.44 12.47
CA TRP A 17 4.59 -3.42 12.61
C TRP A 17 4.02 -2.00 12.69
N THR A 18 4.83 -0.99 13.02
CA THR A 18 4.39 0.41 13.05
C THR A 18 3.86 0.88 11.70
N VAL A 19 4.42 0.37 10.60
CA VAL A 19 3.95 0.69 9.24
C VAL A 19 2.50 0.22 9.05
N TYR A 20 2.17 -0.98 9.54
CA TYR A 20 0.81 -1.50 9.46
C TYR A 20 -0.15 -0.73 10.35
N VAL A 21 0.24 -0.47 11.61
CA VAL A 21 -0.62 0.27 12.53
C VAL A 21 -0.87 1.69 12.04
N ALA A 22 0.16 2.39 11.58
CA ALA A 22 0.01 3.73 11.00
C ALA A 22 -0.84 3.71 9.73
N GLY A 23 -0.58 2.76 8.82
CA GLY A 23 -1.32 2.63 7.56
C GLY A 23 -2.80 2.32 7.77
N PHE A 24 -3.11 1.31 8.59
CA PHE A 24 -4.50 0.96 8.89
C PHE A 24 -5.23 2.01 9.74
N ALA A 25 -4.54 2.67 10.68
CA ALA A 25 -5.12 3.78 11.42
C ALA A 25 -5.49 4.94 10.48
N TRP A 26 -4.62 5.26 9.51
CA TRP A 26 -4.90 6.30 8.52
C TRP A 26 -6.06 5.93 7.59
N LEU A 27 -6.11 4.69 7.10
CA LEU A 27 -7.26 4.20 6.32
C LEU A 27 -8.56 4.28 7.13
N GLY A 28 -8.56 3.77 8.36
CA GLY A 28 -9.73 3.80 9.24
C GLY A 28 -10.20 5.22 9.55
N TRP A 29 -9.26 6.14 9.79
CA TRP A 29 -9.56 7.56 10.00
C TRP A 29 -10.23 8.19 8.78
N LEU A 30 -9.69 7.95 7.57
CA LEU A 30 -10.31 8.43 6.32
C LEU A 30 -11.71 7.84 6.10
N PHE A 31 -11.91 6.57 6.43
CA PHE A 31 -13.23 5.94 6.35
C PHE A 31 -14.23 6.61 7.29
N VAL A 32 -13.83 6.87 8.54
CA VAL A 32 -14.66 7.57 9.53
C VAL A 32 -14.98 8.99 9.05
N LEU A 33 -14.01 9.72 8.51
CA LEU A 33 -14.25 11.03 7.90
C LEU A 33 -15.26 10.94 6.74
N GLY A 34 -15.16 9.93 5.88
CA GLY A 34 -16.13 9.71 4.80
C GLY A 34 -17.53 9.45 5.33
N ALA A 35 -17.65 8.60 6.34
CA ALA A 35 -18.93 8.23 6.96
C ALA A 35 -19.58 9.37 7.75
N THR A 36 -18.77 10.29 8.31
CA THR A 36 -19.24 11.43 9.12
C THR A 36 -19.39 12.73 8.32
N GLY A 37 -19.21 12.69 7.00
CA GLY A 37 -19.33 13.86 6.10
C GLY A 37 -18.09 14.77 6.07
N GLY A 38 -17.00 14.40 6.76
CA GLY A 38 -15.73 15.13 6.78
C GLY A 38 -14.94 15.09 5.45
N LEU A 39 -15.35 14.27 4.49
CA LEU A 39 -14.74 14.21 3.14
C LEU A 39 -15.48 15.06 2.09
N GLY A 40 -16.50 15.82 2.48
CA GLY A 40 -17.26 16.70 1.59
C GLY A 40 -18.47 16.03 0.93
N VAL A 41 -18.93 16.60 -0.18
CA VAL A 41 -20.22 16.27 -0.82
C VAL A 41 -20.24 14.87 -1.45
N GLU A 42 -19.11 14.43 -2.03
CA GLU A 42 -18.96 13.11 -2.66
C GLU A 42 -17.97 12.24 -1.86
N PRO A 43 -18.36 11.74 -0.66
CA PRO A 43 -17.42 11.09 0.25
C PRO A 43 -16.85 9.78 -0.29
N VAL A 44 -17.62 9.03 -1.09
CA VAL A 44 -17.18 7.75 -1.69
C VAL A 44 -16.04 7.99 -2.68
N LYS A 45 -16.22 8.94 -3.61
CA LYS A 45 -15.20 9.32 -4.59
C LYS A 45 -13.94 9.85 -3.91
N ALA A 46 -14.10 10.74 -2.92
CA ALA A 46 -12.97 11.26 -2.16
C ALA A 46 -12.22 10.13 -1.44
N LEU A 47 -12.92 9.16 -0.87
CA LEU A 47 -12.30 8.00 -0.23
C LEU A 47 -11.54 7.13 -1.24
N GLU A 48 -12.14 6.87 -2.40
CA GLU A 48 -11.52 6.11 -3.50
C GLU A 48 -10.21 6.76 -3.95
N GLU A 49 -10.21 8.06 -4.23
CA GLU A 49 -9.02 8.83 -4.63
C GLU A 49 -7.93 8.81 -3.55
N ARG A 50 -8.31 8.99 -2.28
CA ARG A 50 -7.34 9.02 -1.15
C ARG A 50 -6.71 7.65 -0.91
N TYR A 51 -7.47 6.58 -1.00
CA TYR A 51 -6.94 5.22 -0.86
C TYR A 51 -6.03 4.85 -2.03
N GLY A 52 -6.42 5.21 -3.26
CA GLY A 52 -5.60 5.01 -4.45
C GLY A 52 -4.28 5.79 -4.38
N LEU A 53 -4.34 7.06 -3.96
CA LEU A 53 -3.15 7.89 -3.77
C LEU A 53 -2.21 7.30 -2.71
N LEU A 54 -2.75 6.85 -1.57
CA LEU A 54 -1.94 6.24 -0.51
C LEU A 54 -1.27 4.95 -0.98
N ALA A 55 -1.98 4.10 -1.73
CA ALA A 55 -1.41 2.89 -2.32
C ALA A 55 -0.24 3.23 -3.26
N LEU A 56 -0.41 4.24 -4.12
CA LEU A 56 0.64 4.71 -5.03
C LEU A 56 1.84 5.28 -4.27
N GLN A 57 1.61 6.12 -3.26
CA GLN A 57 2.66 6.71 -2.42
C GLN A 57 3.47 5.62 -1.70
N LEU A 58 2.81 4.60 -1.15
CA LEU A 58 3.50 3.48 -0.49
C LEU A 58 4.29 2.63 -1.50
N LEU A 59 3.76 2.41 -2.70
CA LEU A 59 4.48 1.71 -3.76
C LEU A 59 5.76 2.45 -4.14
N VAL A 60 5.66 3.76 -4.40
CA VAL A 60 6.81 4.63 -4.69
C VAL A 60 7.79 4.66 -3.51
N ALA A 61 7.31 4.77 -2.28
CA ALA A 61 8.15 4.72 -1.08
C ALA A 61 8.91 3.39 -0.97
N GLY A 62 8.26 2.27 -1.27
CA GLY A 62 8.89 0.94 -1.30
C GLY A 62 9.99 0.82 -2.35
N LEU A 63 9.76 1.36 -3.56
CA LEU A 63 10.76 1.42 -4.63
C LEU A 63 11.92 2.37 -4.28
N ALA A 64 11.64 3.45 -3.57
CA ALA A 64 12.62 4.45 -3.15
C ALA A 64 13.58 3.94 -2.06
N VAL A 65 13.27 2.85 -1.34
CA VAL A 65 14.16 2.29 -0.30
C VAL A 65 15.56 1.98 -0.83
N THR A 66 15.66 1.40 -2.03
CA THR A 66 16.94 1.03 -2.64
C THR A 66 17.80 2.25 -3.02
N PRO A 67 17.30 3.26 -3.76
CA PRO A 67 18.06 4.46 -4.05
C PRO A 67 18.38 5.27 -2.78
N LEU A 68 17.48 5.33 -1.79
CA LEU A 68 17.76 6.03 -0.53
C LEU A 68 18.92 5.38 0.23
N ARG A 69 19.01 4.05 0.23
CA ARG A 69 20.18 3.35 0.78
C ARG A 69 21.45 3.66 -0.02
N ARG A 70 21.39 3.69 -1.35
CA ARG A 70 22.55 3.87 -2.22
C ARG A 70 23.12 5.29 -2.20
N PHE A 71 22.27 6.30 -2.23
CA PHE A 71 22.67 7.70 -2.36
C PHE A 71 22.69 8.45 -1.03
N VAL A 72 21.81 8.10 -0.09
CA VAL A 72 21.66 8.80 1.21
C VAL A 72 22.29 8.03 2.37
N GLY A 73 22.57 6.72 2.19
CA GLY A 73 23.16 5.87 3.24
C GLY A 73 22.18 5.43 4.34
N LEU A 74 20.87 5.65 4.16
CA LEU A 74 19.84 5.23 5.13
C LEU A 74 19.44 3.77 4.92
N ASN A 75 19.59 2.93 5.94
CA ASN A 75 19.27 1.51 5.86
C ASN A 75 17.80 1.21 6.20
N LEU A 76 16.89 1.55 5.30
CA LEU A 76 15.44 1.30 5.44
C LEU A 76 15.00 -0.10 4.96
N ILE A 77 15.94 -0.99 4.64
CA ILE A 77 15.63 -2.26 3.96
C ILE A 77 14.67 -3.16 4.77
N ARG A 78 14.72 -3.06 6.11
CA ARG A 78 13.82 -3.79 7.02
C ARG A 78 12.34 -3.39 6.85
N PHE A 79 12.06 -2.16 6.41
CA PHE A 79 10.70 -1.65 6.22
C PHE A 79 10.17 -1.90 4.81
N ARG A 80 11.04 -2.21 3.85
CA ARG A 80 10.66 -2.39 2.43
C ARG A 80 9.50 -3.38 2.26
N ARG A 81 9.55 -4.54 2.91
CA ARG A 81 8.49 -5.55 2.87
C ARG A 81 7.20 -5.05 3.52
N ALA A 82 7.30 -4.37 4.66
CA ALA A 82 6.13 -3.84 5.36
C ALA A 82 5.42 -2.76 4.54
N ILE A 83 6.18 -1.85 3.94
CA ILE A 83 5.67 -0.80 3.05
C ILE A 83 4.97 -1.40 1.83
N GLY A 84 5.59 -2.37 1.16
CA GLY A 84 4.98 -3.03 -0.01
C GLY A 84 3.71 -3.80 0.34
N MET A 85 3.69 -4.50 1.48
CA MET A 85 2.49 -5.20 1.94
C MET A 85 1.37 -4.22 2.36
N MET A 86 1.73 -3.08 2.94
CA MET A 86 0.74 -2.02 3.24
C MET A 86 0.18 -1.42 1.97
N ALA A 87 1.00 -1.19 0.93
CA ALA A 87 0.53 -0.73 -0.39
C ALA A 87 -0.50 -1.70 -0.99
N PHE A 88 -0.26 -3.01 -0.90
CA PHE A 88 -1.22 -4.04 -1.32
C PHE A 88 -2.55 -3.93 -0.56
N TRP A 89 -2.52 -3.82 0.77
CA TRP A 89 -3.75 -3.66 1.57
C TRP A 89 -4.50 -2.36 1.24
N CYS A 90 -3.80 -1.25 1.04
CA CYS A 90 -4.42 0.00 0.59
C CYS A 90 -5.07 -0.16 -0.79
N LEU A 91 -4.45 -0.90 -1.71
CA LEU A 91 -5.00 -1.15 -3.04
C LEU A 91 -6.23 -2.08 -2.97
N CYS A 92 -6.23 -3.08 -2.08
CA CYS A 92 -7.43 -3.88 -1.81
C CYS A 92 -8.55 -3.02 -1.22
N ALA A 93 -8.25 -2.11 -0.30
CA ALA A 93 -9.24 -1.19 0.26
C ALA A 93 -9.80 -0.25 -0.81
N HIS A 94 -8.95 0.29 -1.70
CA HIS A 94 -9.35 1.09 -2.85
C HIS A 94 -10.31 0.31 -3.78
N LEU A 95 -9.95 -0.93 -4.14
CA LEU A 95 -10.81 -1.81 -4.95
C LEU A 95 -12.15 -2.09 -4.26
N LEU A 96 -12.15 -2.33 -2.96
CA LEU A 96 -13.37 -2.57 -2.19
C LEU A 96 -14.28 -1.35 -2.16
N VAL A 97 -13.72 -0.14 -2.01
CA VAL A 97 -14.51 1.10 -2.09
C VAL A 97 -15.15 1.23 -3.47
N TRP A 98 -14.38 1.07 -4.55
CA TRP A 98 -14.94 1.11 -5.91
C TRP A 98 -16.02 0.04 -6.13
N LEU A 99 -15.73 -1.21 -5.80
CA LEU A 99 -16.63 -2.33 -6.09
C LEU A 99 -17.92 -2.30 -5.25
N VAL A 100 -17.82 -1.97 -3.96
CA VAL A 100 -18.92 -2.07 -3.00
C VAL A 100 -19.67 -0.76 -2.86
N LEU A 101 -18.96 0.38 -2.83
CA LEU A 101 -19.55 1.69 -2.54
C LEU A 101 -19.86 2.49 -3.81
N ASP A 102 -18.97 2.50 -4.81
CA ASP A 102 -19.18 3.27 -6.05
C ASP A 102 -20.04 2.50 -7.07
N LEU A 103 -19.60 1.29 -7.44
CA LEU A 103 -20.27 0.49 -8.47
C LEU A 103 -21.58 -0.15 -7.98
N GLN A 104 -21.63 -0.57 -6.70
CA GLN A 104 -22.76 -1.21 -6.00
C GLN A 104 -23.35 -2.48 -6.68
N SER A 105 -22.86 -2.86 -7.86
CA SER A 105 -23.31 -4.00 -8.67
C SER A 105 -22.11 -4.70 -9.32
N PRO A 106 -21.61 -5.79 -8.70
CA PRO A 106 -20.45 -6.52 -9.21
C PRO A 106 -20.61 -7.06 -10.64
N GLY A 107 -21.85 -7.32 -11.09
CA GLY A 107 -22.15 -7.78 -12.44
C GLY A 107 -21.83 -6.76 -13.54
N MET A 108 -21.71 -5.48 -13.19
CA MET A 108 -21.33 -4.41 -14.13
C MET A 108 -19.83 -4.11 -14.17
N ALA A 109 -19.04 -4.72 -13.27
CA ALA A 109 -17.62 -4.40 -13.10
C ALA A 109 -16.82 -4.58 -14.39
N ALA A 110 -17.07 -5.66 -15.13
CA ALA A 110 -16.38 -5.94 -16.39
C ALA A 110 -16.64 -4.86 -17.45
N ALA A 111 -17.88 -4.38 -17.55
CA ALA A 111 -18.24 -3.31 -18.49
C ALA A 111 -17.62 -1.97 -18.09
N ASP A 112 -17.53 -1.68 -16.79
CA ASP A 112 -16.93 -0.44 -16.29
C ASP A 112 -15.41 -0.42 -16.47
N ILE A 113 -14.73 -1.56 -16.24
CA ILE A 113 -13.29 -1.71 -16.49
C ILE A 113 -12.96 -1.42 -17.96
N VAL A 114 -13.75 -1.91 -18.91
CA VAL A 114 -13.53 -1.65 -20.34
C VAL A 114 -13.77 -0.19 -20.70
N LYS A 115 -14.75 0.46 -20.07
CA LYS A 115 -15.09 1.87 -20.33
C LYS A 115 -14.12 2.86 -19.67
N ARG A 116 -13.44 2.46 -18.59
CA ARG A 116 -12.57 3.33 -17.79
C ARG A 116 -11.13 2.81 -17.77
N PRO A 117 -10.26 3.29 -18.68
CA PRO A 117 -8.90 2.78 -18.83
C PRO A 117 -8.05 2.87 -17.55
N PHE A 118 -8.30 3.86 -16.69
CA PHE A 118 -7.57 4.03 -15.43
C PHE A 118 -7.84 2.88 -14.45
N ILE A 119 -9.03 2.27 -14.47
CA ILE A 119 -9.36 1.10 -13.64
C ILE A 119 -8.53 -0.10 -14.09
N THR A 120 -8.36 -0.27 -15.41
CA THR A 120 -7.51 -1.34 -15.97
C THR A 120 -6.08 -1.27 -15.47
N VAL A 121 -5.52 -0.05 -15.37
CA VAL A 121 -4.18 0.15 -14.79
C VAL A 121 -4.14 -0.27 -13.32
N GLY A 122 -5.17 0.10 -12.54
CA GLY A 122 -5.31 -0.33 -11.15
C GLY A 122 -5.38 -1.85 -11.01
N MET A 123 -6.16 -2.52 -11.87
CA MET A 123 -6.29 -3.99 -11.90
C MET A 123 -4.97 -4.68 -12.29
N ALA A 124 -4.22 -4.11 -13.24
CA ALA A 124 -2.89 -4.60 -13.60
C ALA A 124 -1.92 -4.47 -12.41
N GLY A 125 -1.92 -3.32 -11.74
CA GLY A 125 -1.12 -3.09 -10.54
C GLY A 125 -1.43 -4.07 -9.43
N LEU A 126 -2.72 -4.34 -9.17
CA LEU A 126 -3.16 -5.33 -8.20
C LEU A 126 -2.70 -6.73 -8.59
N SER A 127 -2.85 -7.12 -9.86
CA SER A 127 -2.42 -8.42 -10.38
C SER A 127 -0.92 -8.66 -10.20
N LEU A 128 -0.10 -7.63 -10.34
CA LEU A 128 1.35 -7.71 -10.08
C LEU A 128 1.68 -7.78 -8.58
N LEU A 129 0.89 -7.09 -7.74
CA LEU A 129 1.11 -7.09 -6.29
C LEU A 129 0.62 -8.38 -5.61
N VAL A 130 -0.36 -9.10 -6.16
CA VAL A 130 -0.89 -10.34 -5.58
C VAL A 130 0.20 -11.41 -5.41
N PRO A 131 0.97 -11.82 -6.45
CA PRO A 131 2.06 -12.78 -6.29
C PRO A 131 3.12 -12.30 -5.28
N LEU A 132 3.43 -11.00 -5.28
CA LEU A 132 4.40 -10.40 -4.37
C LEU A 132 3.91 -10.47 -2.91
N ALA A 133 2.63 -10.22 -2.66
CA ALA A 133 2.02 -10.33 -1.33
C ALA A 133 1.98 -11.78 -0.84
N LEU A 134 1.61 -12.73 -1.70
CA LEU A 134 1.56 -14.16 -1.37
C LEU A 134 2.95 -14.73 -1.05
N THR A 135 3.97 -14.34 -1.82
CA THR A 135 5.38 -14.73 -1.58
C THR A 135 6.03 -13.96 -0.44
N SER A 136 5.42 -12.87 0.03
CA SER A 136 5.85 -12.08 1.18
C SER A 136 5.28 -12.58 2.51
N THR A 137 4.94 -13.87 2.65
CA THR A 137 4.61 -14.50 3.93
C THR A 137 5.80 -15.28 4.48
N ASP A 138 5.97 -15.34 5.81
CA ASP A 138 7.11 -16.06 6.40
C ASP A 138 7.08 -17.56 6.04
N ARG A 139 5.88 -18.11 5.81
CA ARG A 139 5.69 -19.47 5.32
C ARG A 139 6.17 -19.64 3.88
N ALA A 140 5.88 -18.70 2.99
CA ALA A 140 6.37 -18.73 1.61
C ALA A 140 7.89 -18.59 1.56
N ILE A 141 8.46 -17.65 2.31
CA ILE A 141 9.92 -17.45 2.39
C ILE A 141 10.62 -18.70 2.91
N ARG A 142 10.10 -19.34 3.97
CA ARG A 142 10.64 -20.61 4.47
C ARG A 142 10.55 -21.76 3.47
N ARG A 143 9.56 -21.74 2.57
CA ARG A 143 9.37 -22.75 1.51
C ARG A 143 10.27 -22.54 0.30
N MET A 144 10.69 -21.31 0.02
CA MET A 144 11.56 -20.97 -1.13
C MET A 144 13.03 -21.30 -0.88
N GLY A 145 13.42 -21.67 0.35
CA GLY A 145 14.78 -22.13 0.66
C GLY A 145 15.85 -21.03 0.62
N ALA A 146 17.13 -21.44 0.65
CA ALA A 146 18.28 -20.54 0.73
C ALA A 146 18.59 -19.79 -0.58
N ASP A 147 18.02 -20.23 -1.71
CA ASP A 147 18.30 -19.70 -3.05
C ASP A 147 17.51 -18.42 -3.40
N TRP A 148 16.76 -17.86 -2.45
CA TRP A 148 15.93 -16.66 -2.63
C TRP A 148 16.70 -15.32 -2.46
N ARG A 149 18.02 -15.30 -2.63
CA ARG A 149 18.82 -14.06 -2.58
C ARG A 149 19.27 -13.63 -3.96
#